data_AF-A0A2S6QTW9-F1
#
_entry.id   AF-A0A2S6QTW9-F1
#
_cell.length_a   1.000
_cell.length_b   1.000
_cell.length_c   1.000
_cell.angle_alpha   90.00
_cell.angle_beta   90.00
_cell.angle_gamma   90.00
#
_symmetry.space_group_name_H-M   'P 1'
#
loop_
_entity.id
_entity.type
_entity.pdbx_description
1 polymer ?
#
loop_
_entity_poly.entity_id
_entity_poly.type
_entity_poly.pdbx_seq_one_letter_code
_entity_poly.pdbx_strand_id
1 'polypeptide(L)'
;KTTLANLMPRFFDPEEGAILWDGIDIREATLLAMERAVEGLKLPVDHVFVDGNAMPKNLKTKTAECVIKGDSKVLSIACASIIAKVYRDKMMAKLSQEHPHYAWEKNAGYCTKAHQEGLAHFGVTVHHRKSFKPIQSLLEG
;
A
#
# COMPACT_ATOMS: atom_id res chain seq x y z
N LYS A 1 11.85 8.69 -17.12
CA LYS A 1 10.71 9.30 -17.85
C LYS A 1 9.79 8.24 -18.48
N THR A 2 10.30 7.10 -18.96
CA THR A 2 9.50 5.97 -19.49
C THR A 2 8.74 5.15 -18.44
N THR A 3 9.22 5.06 -17.20
CA THR A 3 8.53 4.27 -16.15
C THR A 3 7.21 4.88 -15.69
N LEU A 4 7.14 6.22 -15.54
CA LEU A 4 5.90 6.87 -15.09
C LEU A 4 4.80 6.81 -16.15
N ALA A 5 5.13 7.05 -17.42
CA ALA A 5 4.19 6.99 -18.53
C ALA A 5 3.62 5.57 -18.75
N ASN A 6 4.39 4.53 -18.45
CA ASN A 6 3.92 3.14 -18.54
C ASN A 6 3.12 2.69 -17.29
N LEU A 7 3.27 3.39 -16.16
CA LEU A 7 2.57 3.09 -14.91
C LEU A 7 1.27 3.88 -14.75
N MET A 8 1.19 5.10 -15.31
CA MET A 8 -0.02 5.93 -15.25
C MET A 8 -1.27 5.19 -15.80
N PRO A 9 -1.27 4.59 -16.99
CA PRO A 9 -2.45 3.87 -17.51
C PRO A 9 -2.82 2.60 -16.74
N ARG A 10 -1.95 2.15 -15.82
CA ARG A 10 -2.17 0.92 -15.03
C ARG A 10 -2.91 1.18 -13.72
N PHE A 11 -2.84 2.39 -13.19
CA PHE A 11 -3.32 2.70 -11.84
C PHE A 11 -4.00 4.06 -11.72
N PHE A 12 -3.78 5.00 -12.64
CA PHE A 12 -4.28 6.38 -12.55
C PHE A 12 -5.60 6.52 -13.32
N ASP A 13 -6.65 6.93 -12.61
CA ASP A 13 -7.89 7.41 -13.19
C ASP A 13 -7.70 8.91 -13.56
N PRO A 14 -7.70 9.27 -14.85
CA PRO A 14 -7.50 10.65 -15.28
C PRO A 14 -8.73 11.54 -15.06
N GLU A 15 -9.93 10.96 -14.89
CA GLU A 15 -11.15 11.74 -14.60
C GLU A 15 -11.22 12.10 -13.12
N GLU A 16 -10.88 11.16 -12.24
CA GLU A 16 -10.86 11.39 -10.79
C GLU A 16 -9.53 11.97 -10.28
N GLY A 17 -8.46 11.94 -11.08
CA GLY A 17 -7.13 12.36 -10.67
C GLY A 17 -6.55 11.50 -9.52
N ALA A 18 -7.02 10.27 -9.38
CA ALA A 18 -6.75 9.39 -8.25
C ALA A 18 -6.25 8.01 -8.70
N ILE A 19 -5.64 7.26 -7.78
CA ILE A 19 -5.33 5.84 -8.00
C ILE A 19 -6.35 5.02 -7.22
N LEU A 20 -7.30 4.41 -7.91
CA LEU A 20 -8.39 3.68 -7.28
C LEU A 20 -8.05 2.20 -7.14
N TRP A 21 -8.13 1.70 -5.90
CA TRP A 21 -8.20 0.28 -5.59
C TRP A 21 -9.65 -0.09 -5.24
N ASP A 22 -10.32 -0.82 -6.13
CA ASP A 22 -11.70 -1.30 -5.96
C ASP A 22 -12.69 -0.18 -5.56
N GLY A 23 -12.55 1.00 -6.19
CA GLY A 23 -13.38 2.19 -5.93
C GLY A 23 -12.91 3.08 -4.79
N ILE A 24 -11.76 2.79 -4.18
CA ILE A 24 -11.19 3.57 -3.07
C ILE A 24 -9.89 4.24 -3.52
N ASP A 25 -9.78 5.57 -3.37
CA ASP A 25 -8.52 6.29 -3.56
C ASP A 25 -7.45 5.74 -2.60
N ILE A 26 -6.36 5.19 -3.16
CA ILE A 26 -5.24 4.64 -2.39
C ILE A 26 -4.62 5.67 -1.44
N ARG A 27 -4.67 6.96 -1.80
CA ARG A 27 -4.20 8.06 -0.95
C ARG A 27 -5.09 8.18 0.29
N GLU A 28 -6.41 8.24 0.12
CA GLU A 28 -7.35 8.29 1.24
C GLU A 28 -7.28 7.00 2.10
N ALA A 29 -7.13 5.83 1.47
CA ALA A 29 -6.91 4.57 2.19
C ALA A 29 -5.62 4.59 3.03
N THR A 30 -4.55 5.19 2.50
CA THR A 30 -3.27 5.34 3.20
C THR A 30 -3.41 6.29 4.39
N LEU A 31 -4.07 7.44 4.20
CA LEU A 31 -4.32 8.40 5.28
C LEU A 31 -5.17 7.79 6.39
N LEU A 32 -6.21 7.04 6.05
CA LEU A 32 -7.03 6.31 7.02
C LEU A 32 -6.23 5.25 7.80
N ALA A 33 -5.31 4.55 7.13
CA ALA A 33 -4.41 3.60 7.80
C ALA A 33 -3.48 4.31 8.81
N MET A 34 -3.00 5.52 8.48
CA MET A 34 -2.21 6.34 9.41
C MET A 34 -3.03 6.80 10.62
N GLU A 35 -4.28 7.23 10.42
CA GLU A 35 -5.19 7.58 11.52
C GLU A 35 -5.35 6.40 12.47
N ARG A 36 -5.73 5.23 11.94
CA ARG A 36 -5.89 4.00 12.72
C ARG A 36 -4.62 3.59 13.46
N ALA A 37 -3.45 3.78 12.84
CA ALA A 37 -2.17 3.47 13.46
C ALA A 37 -1.91 4.34 14.70
N VAL A 38 -2.20 5.64 14.62
CA VAL A 38 -2.07 6.56 15.76
C VAL A 38 -3.13 6.27 16.82
N GLU A 39 -4.37 6.01 16.42
CA GLU A 39 -5.45 5.63 17.36
C GLU A 39 -5.16 4.32 18.11
N GLY A 40 -4.44 3.39 17.49
CA GLY A 40 -4.05 2.12 18.09
C GLY A 40 -2.89 2.22 19.10
N LEU A 41 -2.28 3.40 19.28
CA LEU A 41 -1.19 3.58 20.24
C LEU A 41 -1.72 3.55 21.67
N LYS A 42 -1.04 2.78 22.52
CA LYS A 42 -1.40 2.64 23.95
C LYS A 42 -1.08 3.90 24.77
N LEU A 43 -0.13 4.69 24.30
CA LEU A 43 0.31 5.92 24.96
C LEU A 43 -0.17 7.12 24.15
N PRO A 44 -0.59 8.20 24.82
CA PRO A 44 -0.94 9.43 24.12
C PRO A 44 0.27 9.98 23.37
N VAL A 45 0.02 10.59 22.21
CA VAL A 45 1.04 11.23 21.38
C VAL A 45 0.76 12.73 21.31
N ASP A 46 1.77 13.53 21.64
CA ASP A 46 1.68 14.99 21.59
C ASP A 46 1.97 15.56 20.20
N HIS A 47 2.87 14.91 19.44
CA HIS A 47 3.28 15.33 18.12
C HIS A 47 3.44 14.13 17.17
N VAL A 48 2.89 14.24 15.96
CA VAL A 48 3.01 13.21 14.91
C VAL A 48 3.70 13.77 13.68
N PHE A 49 4.78 13.10 13.27
CA PHE A 49 5.39 13.33 11.96
C PHE A 49 4.78 12.36 10.93
N VAL A 50 4.33 12.90 9.80
CA VAL A 50 3.76 12.11 8.69
C VAL A 50 4.73 12.16 7.50
N ASP A 51 5.07 11.00 6.94
CA ASP A 51 5.88 10.96 5.72
C ASP A 51 5.06 11.39 4.50
N GLY A 52 5.59 12.34 3.74
CA GLY A 52 4.97 12.86 2.52
C GLY A 52 4.45 14.28 2.68
N ASN A 53 3.37 14.60 1.96
CA ASN A 53 2.82 15.94 1.84
C ASN A 53 1.30 16.01 2.13
N ALA A 54 0.69 14.91 2.56
CA ALA A 54 -0.73 14.81 2.81
C ALA A 54 -0.97 14.47 4.30
N MET A 55 -1.75 15.30 4.97
CA MET A 55 -2.09 15.13 6.39
C MET A 55 -3.37 14.30 6.51
N PRO A 56 -3.44 13.29 7.39
CA PRO A 56 -4.69 12.62 7.70
C PRO A 56 -5.69 13.59 8.36
N LYS A 57 -6.97 13.50 7.97
CA LYS A 57 -7.99 14.50 8.32
C LYS A 57 -8.38 14.44 9.79
N ASN A 58 -8.43 13.24 10.36
CA ASN A 58 -8.92 13.00 11.73
C ASN A 58 -7.81 12.48 12.67
N LEU A 59 -6.58 12.95 12.47
CA LEU A 59 -5.43 12.51 13.26
C LEU A 59 -5.54 12.94 14.72
N LYS A 60 -5.60 11.97 15.65
CA LYS A 60 -5.68 12.24 17.10
C LYS A 60 -4.30 12.55 17.69
N THR A 61 -3.96 13.83 17.73
CA THR A 61 -2.71 14.36 18.33
C THR A 61 -2.89 15.85 18.66
N LYS A 62 -2.03 16.41 19.50
CA LYS A 62 -2.04 17.87 19.75
C LYS A 62 -1.47 18.65 18.58
N THR A 63 -0.41 18.14 17.97
CA THR A 63 0.28 18.76 16.84
C THR A 63 0.74 17.72 15.82
N ALA A 64 0.88 18.11 14.56
CA ALA A 64 1.40 17.24 13.51
C ALA A 64 2.01 18.05 12.37
N GLU A 65 2.98 17.46 11.67
CA GLU A 65 3.52 18.02 10.44
C GLU A 65 3.88 16.94 9.41
N CYS A 66 3.77 17.31 8.14
CA CYS A 66 4.16 16.47 7.01
C CYS A 66 5.62 16.73 6.62
N VAL A 67 6.40 15.67 6.44
CA VAL A 67 7.80 15.76 6.05
C VAL A 67 8.01 15.01 4.75
N ILE A 68 8.25 15.73 3.66
CA ILE A 68 8.63 15.13 2.37
C ILE A 68 9.99 14.49 2.51
N LYS A 69 10.10 13.19 2.25
CA LYS A 69 11.40 12.50 2.42
C LYS A 69 11.58 12.02 3.85
N GLY A 70 10.49 11.87 4.62
CA GLY A 70 10.51 11.86 6.08
C GLY A 70 11.30 10.70 6.65
N ASP A 71 11.23 9.54 6.00
CA ASP A 71 12.01 8.35 6.33
C ASP A 71 13.54 8.59 6.36
N SER A 72 14.04 9.49 5.54
CA SER A 72 15.46 9.87 5.47
C SER A 72 15.85 11.02 6.41
N LYS A 73 14.87 11.67 7.06
CA LYS A 73 15.06 12.93 7.80
C LYS A 73 14.64 12.86 9.26
N VAL A 74 13.66 12.03 9.58
CA VAL A 74 13.04 11.94 10.90
C VAL A 74 13.10 10.50 11.38
N LEU A 75 13.75 10.28 12.53
CA LEU A 75 14.00 8.94 13.05
C LEU A 75 12.71 8.15 13.36
N SER A 76 11.68 8.82 13.88
CA SER A 76 10.39 8.17 14.16
C SER A 76 9.68 7.72 12.89
N ILE A 77 9.76 8.49 11.80
CA ILE A 77 9.26 8.07 10.49
C ILE A 77 10.07 6.86 9.98
N ALA A 78 11.41 6.91 10.06
CA ALA A 78 12.25 5.78 9.65
C ALA A 78 11.89 4.49 10.39
N CYS A 79 11.70 4.58 11.72
CA CYS A 79 11.28 3.46 12.56
C CYS A 79 9.90 2.93 12.15
N ALA A 80 8.92 3.82 11.95
CA ALA A 80 7.58 3.45 11.50
C ALA A 80 7.60 2.72 10.13
N SER A 81 8.41 3.21 9.18
CA SER A 81 8.59 2.58 7.87
C SER A 81 9.18 1.17 7.98
N ILE A 82 10.14 0.93 8.87
CA ILE A 82 10.70 -0.41 9.14
C ILE A 82 9.61 -1.31 9.74
N ILE A 83 8.90 -0.85 10.76
CA ILE A 83 7.83 -1.63 11.41
C ILE A 83 6.76 -2.01 10.38
N ALA A 84 6.29 -1.05 9.59
CA ALA A 84 5.28 -1.27 8.56
C ALA A 84 5.75 -2.29 7.52
N LYS A 85 7.01 -2.19 7.05
CA LYS A 85 7.58 -3.14 6.09
C LYS A 85 7.65 -4.55 6.66
N VAL A 86 8.22 -4.71 7.85
CA VAL A 86 8.38 -6.01 8.52
C VAL A 86 7.03 -6.65 8.78
N TYR A 87 6.04 -5.86 9.24
CA TYR A 87 4.69 -6.36 9.48
C TYR A 87 4.02 -6.83 8.19
N ARG A 88 4.10 -6.03 7.11
CA ARG A 88 3.55 -6.39 5.80
C ARG A 88 4.19 -7.66 5.24
N ASP A 89 5.52 -7.78 5.32
CA ASP A 89 6.22 -8.95 4.80
C ASP A 89 5.83 -10.23 5.53
N LYS A 90 5.68 -10.16 6.87
CA LYS A 90 5.17 -11.29 7.67
C LYS A 90 3.76 -11.69 7.24
N MET A 91 2.89 -10.72 7.00
CA MET A 91 1.53 -10.98 6.51
C MET A 91 1.55 -11.66 5.14
N MET A 92 2.35 -11.17 4.20
CA MET A 92 2.46 -11.76 2.86
C MET A 92 3.10 -13.15 2.88
N ALA A 93 4.07 -13.40 3.76
CA ALA A 93 4.66 -14.72 3.95
C ALA A 93 3.66 -15.73 4.51
N LYS A 94 2.82 -15.32 5.48
CA LYS A 94 1.72 -16.15 5.99
C LYS A 94 0.72 -16.44 4.86
N LEU A 95 0.32 -15.40 4.13
CA LEU A 95 -0.63 -15.54 3.03
C LEU A 95 -0.12 -16.48 1.93
N SER A 96 1.19 -16.49 1.66
CA SER A 96 1.79 -17.41 0.71
C SER A 96 1.74 -18.88 1.16
N GLN A 97 1.60 -19.17 2.47
CA GLN A 97 1.39 -20.55 2.92
C GLN A 97 -0.02 -21.02 2.56
N GLU A 98 -1.01 -20.12 2.65
CA GLU A 98 -2.41 -20.37 2.27
C GLU A 98 -2.58 -20.38 0.73
N HIS A 99 -1.74 -19.63 0.01
CA HIS A 99 -1.75 -19.49 -1.45
C HIS A 99 -0.34 -19.65 -2.05
N PRO A 100 0.20 -20.88 -2.12
CA PRO A 100 1.61 -21.14 -2.46
C PRO A 100 1.99 -20.82 -3.92
N HIS A 101 1.01 -20.58 -4.78
CA HIS A 101 1.23 -20.44 -6.22
C HIS A 101 1.70 -19.06 -6.68
N TYR A 102 1.67 -18.04 -5.82
CA TYR A 102 1.93 -16.66 -6.20
C TYR A 102 3.28 -16.11 -5.70
N ALA A 103 4.05 -16.91 -4.96
CA ALA A 103 5.36 -16.55 -4.39
C ALA A 103 5.33 -15.26 -3.55
N TRP A 104 4.24 -15.03 -2.81
CA TRP A 104 4.01 -13.79 -2.06
C TRP A 104 5.00 -13.58 -0.91
N GLU A 105 5.61 -14.65 -0.41
CA GLU A 105 6.69 -14.57 0.57
C GLU A 105 7.95 -13.88 0.02
N LYS A 106 8.13 -13.87 -1.31
CA LYS A 106 9.26 -13.24 -1.99
C LYS A 106 8.91 -11.89 -2.60
N ASN A 107 7.72 -11.78 -3.16
CA ASN A 107 7.34 -10.58 -3.92
C ASN A 107 6.37 -9.66 -3.18
N ALA A 108 5.86 -10.01 -1.99
CA ALA A 108 4.95 -9.18 -1.22
C ALA A 108 3.75 -8.61 -2.00
N GLY A 109 3.25 -9.36 -3.00
CA GLY A 109 2.14 -8.95 -3.86
C GLY A 109 2.53 -8.11 -5.07
N TYR A 110 3.81 -7.76 -5.24
CA TYR A 110 4.28 -7.08 -6.46
C TYR A 110 4.16 -8.01 -7.68
N CYS A 111 3.89 -7.41 -8.85
CA CYS A 111 3.63 -8.10 -10.12
C CYS A 111 4.92 -8.66 -10.75
N THR A 112 5.61 -9.55 -10.03
CA THR A 112 6.80 -10.27 -10.51
C THR A 112 6.42 -11.38 -11.49
N LYS A 113 7.40 -11.90 -12.24
CA LYS A 113 7.17 -13.02 -13.17
C LYS A 113 6.50 -14.22 -12.49
N ALA A 114 7.00 -14.63 -11.31
CA ALA A 114 6.43 -15.73 -10.54
C ALA A 114 4.96 -15.48 -10.14
N HIS A 115 4.62 -14.23 -9.78
CA HIS A 115 3.24 -13.86 -9.45
C HIS A 115 2.33 -13.94 -10.70
N GLN A 116 2.81 -13.45 -11.85
CA GLN A 116 2.07 -13.51 -13.12
C GLN A 116 1.88 -14.96 -13.59
N GLU A 117 2.89 -15.81 -13.42
CA GLU A 117 2.79 -17.26 -13.69
C GLU A 117 1.75 -17.92 -12.78
N GLY A 118 1.74 -17.59 -11.49
CA GLY A 118 0.72 -18.04 -10.55
C GLY A 118 -0.70 -17.63 -10.96
N LEU A 119 -0.88 -16.37 -11.36
CA LEU A 119 -2.14 -15.86 -11.88
C LEU A 119 -2.60 -16.58 -13.14
N ALA A 120 -1.69 -16.87 -14.08
CA ALA A 120 -2.01 -17.55 -15.32
C ALA A 120 -2.46 -19.01 -15.11
N HIS A 121 -1.88 -19.72 -14.14
CA HIS A 121 -2.17 -21.13 -13.89
C HIS A 121 -3.28 -21.37 -12.85
N PHE A 122 -3.40 -20.51 -11.85
CA PHE A 122 -4.27 -20.70 -10.69
C PHE A 122 -5.35 -19.63 -10.54
N GLY A 123 -5.36 -18.62 -11.41
CA GLY A 123 -6.36 -17.57 -11.43
C GLY A 123 -6.23 -16.54 -10.30
N VAL A 124 -7.21 -15.64 -10.25
CA VAL A 124 -7.29 -14.53 -9.28
C VAL A 124 -7.90 -15.02 -7.97
N THR A 125 -7.34 -14.57 -6.84
CA THR A 125 -7.89 -14.82 -5.49
C THR A 125 -8.56 -13.58 -4.90
N VAL A 126 -9.28 -13.75 -3.79
CA VAL A 126 -9.88 -12.63 -3.01
C VAL A 126 -8.86 -11.61 -2.51
N HIS A 127 -7.58 -11.97 -2.41
CA HIS A 127 -6.52 -11.08 -1.92
C HIS A 127 -5.93 -10.18 -3.01
N HIS A 128 -6.28 -10.42 -4.27
CA HIS A 128 -5.84 -9.58 -5.37
C HIS A 128 -6.70 -8.32 -5.47
N ARG A 129 -6.05 -7.21 -5.85
CA ARG A 129 -6.70 -5.93 -6.09
C ARG A 129 -7.35 -5.95 -7.47
N LYS A 130 -8.67 -6.03 -7.54
CA LYS A 130 -9.38 -6.34 -8.80
C LYS A 130 -9.27 -5.21 -9.81
N SER A 131 -9.28 -3.95 -9.36
CA SER A 131 -9.11 -2.79 -10.24
C SER A 131 -7.68 -2.60 -10.78
N PHE A 132 -6.69 -3.36 -10.29
CA PHE A 132 -5.29 -3.18 -10.69
C PHE A 132 -4.98 -4.07 -11.90
N LYS A 133 -4.41 -3.51 -12.96
CA LYS A 133 -3.87 -4.34 -14.06
C LYS A 133 -2.68 -5.18 -13.55
N PRO A 134 -2.58 -6.48 -13.90
CA PRO A 134 -3.37 -7.20 -14.91
C PRO A 134 -4.63 -7.90 -14.38
N ILE A 135 -4.95 -7.80 -13.09
CA ILE A 135 -6.06 -8.53 -12.45
C ILE A 135 -7.40 -8.16 -13.09
N GLN A 136 -7.65 -6.88 -13.31
CA GLN A 136 -8.86 -6.40 -13.99
C GLN A 136 -9.08 -7.12 -15.33
N SER A 137 -8.04 -7.17 -16.17
CA SER A 137 -8.09 -7.80 -17.48
C SER A 137 -8.30 -9.31 -17.43
N LEU A 138 -7.87 -9.98 -16.35
CA LEU A 138 -8.12 -11.41 -16.13
C LEU A 138 -9.55 -11.71 -15.64
N LEU A 139 -10.27 -10.71 -15.12
CA LEU A 139 -11.65 -10.84 -14.65
C LEU A 139 -12.69 -10.40 -15.68
N GLU A 140 -12.31 -9.54 -16.64
CA GLU A 140 -13.15 -9.05 -17.74
C GLU A 140 -13.11 -9.97 -18.98
N GLY A 141 -12.19 -10.93 -19.03
CA GLY A 141 -12.08 -11.98 -20.06
C GLY A 141 -12.67 -13.31 -19.64
#